data_AF-A0A5K1VW56-F1
#
_entry.id   AF-A0A5K1VW56-F1
#
_cell.length_a   1.000
_cell.length_b   1.000
_cell.length_c   1.000
_cell.angle_alpha   90.00
_cell.angle_beta   90.00
_cell.angle_gamma   90.00
#
_symmetry.space_group_name_H-M   'P 1'
#
loop_
_entity.id
_entity.type
_entity.pdbx_description
1 polymer ?
#
loop_
_entity_poly.entity_id
_entity_poly.type
_entity_poly.pdbx_seq_one_letter_code
_entity_poly.pdbx_strand_id
1 'polypeptide(L)'
;MSWLFGVNKGPKGEGAGPPPPLPPAQPGAEGGGDRGLGDRPAPKDKWSNFDPTGLERAAKAARELEHSRYAKEALNLAQMQEQTLQLEQQSKLKQLLNEENLRKQEESASEHRQTVLESIRTAGTLFGEGFRAFVTDRDKVTATVAGLTLLAVGVYSAKNATAVTGRFIEARLGKPSLVRETSRITVLEALRHPIQVSRRLLSRPQDVLEGVVLSPSLEARVRDIAIATRNTKKNRGLYRHILLYGPPGTGKTLFAKKLALHSGMDYAIMTGGDVAPMGREGVTAMHKLFDWANTSRR
;
A
#
# COMPACT_ATOMS: atom_id res chain seq x y z
N MET A 1 30.97 -3.06 13.90
CA MET A 1 30.48 -1.67 13.91
C MET A 1 29.06 -1.68 13.35
N SER A 2 28.07 -1.20 14.11
CA SER A 2 26.67 -1.13 13.65
C SER A 2 26.29 0.33 13.43
N TRP A 3 25.54 0.62 12.36
CA TRP A 3 25.06 1.95 12.02
C TRP A 3 23.54 2.02 12.19
N LEU A 4 23.08 2.85 13.13
CA LEU A 4 21.68 3.24 13.20
C LEU A 4 21.35 4.21 12.07
N PHE A 5 20.20 4.02 11.43
CA PHE A 5 19.52 5.08 10.68
C PHE A 5 18.20 5.40 11.38
N GLY A 6 18.07 6.64 11.85
CA GLY A 6 16.82 7.16 12.39
C GLY A 6 15.93 7.74 11.29
N VAL A 7 14.61 7.76 11.53
CA VAL A 7 13.64 8.47 10.69
C VAL A 7 12.98 9.56 11.53
N ASN A 8 13.17 10.82 11.12
CA ASN A 8 12.56 11.99 11.76
C ASN A 8 11.34 12.46 10.95
N LYS A 9 10.16 12.49 11.59
CA LYS A 9 9.04 13.36 11.21
C LYS A 9 8.24 13.76 12.46
N GLY A 10 8.47 14.97 12.96
CA GLY A 10 7.49 15.67 13.80
C GLY A 10 6.54 16.54 12.96
N PRO A 11 5.34 16.88 13.46
CA PRO A 11 4.53 17.98 12.96
C PRO A 11 4.69 19.25 13.81
N LYS A 12 4.46 20.43 13.21
CA LYS A 12 4.19 21.69 13.92
C LYS A 12 2.72 21.72 14.40
N GLY A 13 2.39 22.62 15.33
CA GLY A 13 1.01 22.86 15.76
C GLY A 13 0.60 24.33 15.71
N GLU A 14 -0.71 24.55 15.53
CA GLU A 14 -1.55 25.77 15.63
C GLU A 14 -3.00 25.23 15.71
N GLY A 15 -4.01 25.79 16.39
CA GLY A 15 -4.15 26.95 17.29
C GLY A 15 -5.16 26.65 18.43
N ALA A 16 -5.86 27.65 19.00
CA ALA A 16 -6.48 27.50 20.35
C ALA A 16 -7.94 28.01 20.56
N GLY A 17 -8.64 27.35 21.51
CA GLY A 17 -9.86 27.81 22.25
C GLY A 17 -11.22 27.63 21.55
N PRO A 18 -12.38 27.86 22.22
CA PRO A 18 -12.67 27.90 23.67
C PRO A 18 -13.91 27.02 24.10
N PRO A 19 -14.26 26.91 25.41
CA PRO A 19 -15.54 26.35 25.93
C PRO A 19 -16.62 27.45 26.18
N PRO A 20 -17.86 27.19 26.71
CA PRO A 20 -18.60 25.95 27.05
C PRO A 20 -19.93 25.83 26.23
N PRO A 21 -21.05 25.19 26.71
CA PRO A 21 -22.04 25.91 27.56
C PRO A 21 -22.92 25.06 28.54
N LEU A 22 -23.71 25.78 29.37
CA LEU A 22 -24.97 25.39 30.07
C LEU A 22 -26.05 26.43 29.65
N PRO A 23 -27.38 26.14 29.58
CA PRO A 23 -28.31 26.25 30.74
C PRO A 23 -29.60 25.37 30.55
N PRO A 24 -30.82 25.62 31.11
CA PRO A 24 -31.28 26.52 32.19
C PRO A 24 -32.14 25.82 33.31
N ALA A 25 -32.69 26.63 34.23
CA ALA A 25 -33.72 26.27 35.23
C ALA A 25 -35.06 27.01 34.91
N GLN A 26 -36.14 27.07 35.70
CA GLN A 26 -36.45 26.77 37.12
C GLN A 26 -37.94 26.27 37.20
N PRO A 27 -38.88 26.54 38.16
CA PRO A 27 -38.94 27.37 39.39
C PRO A 27 -39.15 26.51 40.67
N GLY A 28 -40.10 26.85 41.56
CA GLY A 28 -40.49 26.10 42.79
C GLY A 28 -41.78 26.65 43.43
N ALA A 29 -42.20 26.11 44.59
CA ALA A 29 -43.36 26.56 45.39
C ALA A 29 -43.23 26.16 46.89
N GLU A 30 -44.09 26.71 47.75
CA GLU A 30 -44.04 26.62 49.23
C GLU A 30 -44.99 25.54 49.83
N GLY A 31 -44.92 25.27 51.15
CA GLY A 31 -46.12 24.90 51.93
C GLY A 31 -46.08 23.77 52.99
N GLY A 32 -45.64 24.09 54.21
CA GLY A 32 -46.37 23.84 55.49
C GLY A 32 -46.76 22.43 56.02
N GLY A 33 -46.16 22.04 57.17
CA GLY A 33 -46.78 21.23 58.26
C GLY A 33 -46.90 19.71 58.08
N ASP A 34 -47.08 18.88 59.12
CA ASP A 34 -46.99 19.06 60.58
C ASP A 34 -46.84 17.67 61.28
N ARG A 35 -46.28 17.63 62.50
CA ARG A 35 -46.28 16.56 63.53
C ARG A 35 -46.16 15.06 63.13
N GLY A 36 -45.06 14.43 63.57
CA GLY A 36 -44.92 12.97 63.66
C GLY A 36 -43.80 12.54 64.63
N LEU A 37 -44.16 12.07 65.84
CA LEU A 37 -43.22 11.69 66.91
C LEU A 37 -42.60 10.30 66.68
N GLY A 38 -41.30 10.14 66.91
CA GLY A 38 -40.63 8.82 66.90
C GLY A 38 -39.13 8.88 67.21
N ASP A 39 -38.69 8.12 68.22
CA ASP A 39 -37.33 8.23 68.78
C ASP A 39 -36.20 7.66 67.91
N ARG A 40 -35.06 8.36 67.91
CA ARG A 40 -33.69 7.78 67.88
C ARG A 40 -32.68 8.79 68.43
N PRO A 41 -31.73 8.39 69.31
CA PRO A 41 -30.86 9.33 70.01
C PRO A 41 -29.72 9.85 69.12
N ALA A 42 -29.39 11.13 69.27
CA ALA A 42 -28.15 11.69 68.73
C ALA A 42 -26.91 11.09 69.44
N PRO A 43 -25.80 10.85 68.72
CA PRO A 43 -24.55 10.43 69.34
C PRO A 43 -23.98 11.57 70.21
N LYS A 44 -23.74 11.28 71.49
CA LYS A 44 -23.15 12.27 72.42
C LYS A 44 -21.69 12.56 72.06
N ASP A 45 -21.34 13.83 71.92
CA ASP A 45 -19.96 14.29 71.71
C ASP A 45 -19.07 13.93 72.91
N LYS A 46 -18.13 13.00 72.72
CA LYS A 46 -17.27 12.45 73.79
C LYS A 46 -16.08 13.35 74.16
N TRP A 47 -16.18 14.66 73.94
CA TRP A 47 -15.05 15.60 74.10
C TRP A 47 -15.23 16.70 75.17
N SER A 48 -16.37 16.75 75.87
CA SER A 48 -16.61 17.72 76.95
C SER A 48 -15.97 17.38 78.31
N ASN A 49 -15.40 16.17 78.47
CA ASN A 49 -14.86 15.65 79.74
C ASN A 49 -13.33 15.57 79.77
N PHE A 50 -12.65 16.56 79.20
CA PHE A 50 -11.17 16.64 79.22
C PHE A 50 -10.69 17.19 80.58
N ASP A 51 -10.28 16.30 81.50
CA ASP A 51 -9.77 16.67 82.83
C ASP A 51 -8.28 17.08 82.76
N PRO A 52 -7.95 18.38 82.88
CA PRO A 52 -6.56 18.84 82.79
C PRO A 52 -5.73 18.32 83.97
N THR A 53 -6.33 18.07 85.13
CA THR A 53 -5.59 17.61 86.33
C THR A 53 -5.09 16.17 86.18
N GLY A 54 -5.72 15.38 85.31
CA GLY A 54 -5.24 14.05 84.90
C GLY A 54 -3.99 14.16 84.03
N LEU A 55 -4.00 15.05 83.03
CA LEU A 55 -2.81 15.32 82.20
C LEU A 55 -1.68 15.99 82.99
N GLU A 56 -1.97 16.91 83.92
CA GLU A 56 -0.94 17.53 84.76
C GLU A 56 -0.27 16.51 85.70
N ARG A 57 -1.05 15.59 86.29
CA ARG A 57 -0.48 14.47 87.08
C ARG A 57 0.34 13.52 86.20
N ALA A 58 -0.14 13.18 85.00
CA ALA A 58 0.60 12.35 84.06
C ALA A 58 1.90 13.04 83.57
N ALA A 59 1.86 14.33 83.25
CA ALA A 59 3.01 15.11 82.80
C ALA A 59 4.03 15.35 83.94
N LYS A 60 3.56 15.53 85.18
CA LYS A 60 4.45 15.60 86.35
C LYS A 60 5.10 14.25 86.65
N ALA A 61 4.35 13.16 86.63
CA ALA A 61 4.89 11.81 86.77
C ALA A 61 5.85 11.45 85.63
N ALA A 62 5.56 11.87 84.39
CA ALA A 62 6.48 11.72 83.26
C ALA A 62 7.79 12.48 83.46
N ARG A 63 7.74 13.74 83.95
CA ARG A 63 8.96 14.50 84.29
C ARG A 63 9.75 13.88 85.44
N GLU A 64 9.09 13.34 86.45
CA GLU A 64 9.75 12.63 87.55
C GLU A 64 10.38 11.30 87.06
N LEU A 65 9.73 10.61 86.11
CA LEU A 65 10.32 9.47 85.40
C LEU A 65 11.52 9.88 84.53
N GLU A 66 11.45 10.99 83.77
CA GLU A 66 12.53 11.51 82.90
C GLU A 66 13.84 11.78 83.65
N HIS A 67 13.77 12.18 84.92
CA HIS A 67 14.93 12.45 85.76
C HIS A 67 15.58 11.18 86.34
N SER A 68 14.96 10.01 86.17
CA SER A 68 15.53 8.74 86.63
C SER A 68 16.68 8.25 85.74
N ARG A 69 17.67 7.57 86.32
CA ARG A 69 18.88 7.09 85.61
C ARG A 69 18.57 6.13 84.44
N TYR A 70 17.41 5.49 84.47
CA TYR A 70 16.95 4.50 83.48
C TYR A 70 15.81 5.01 82.57
N ALA A 71 15.41 6.28 82.71
CA ALA A 71 14.28 6.88 81.99
C ALA A 71 14.34 6.64 80.47
N LYS A 72 15.53 6.86 79.90
CA LYS A 72 15.79 6.74 78.46
C LYS A 72 15.70 5.30 77.98
N GLU A 73 16.04 4.33 78.82
CA GLU A 73 15.93 2.90 78.48
C GLU A 73 14.48 2.44 78.53
N ALA A 74 13.72 2.84 79.56
CA ALA A 74 12.29 2.56 79.65
C ALA A 74 11.49 3.22 78.51
N LEU A 75 11.82 4.47 78.16
CA LEU A 75 11.18 5.21 77.06
C LEU A 75 11.56 4.61 75.69
N ASN A 76 12.81 4.21 75.47
CA ASN A 76 13.20 3.48 74.25
C ASN A 76 12.46 2.14 74.12
N LEU A 77 12.30 1.39 75.23
CA LEU A 77 11.58 0.11 75.23
C LEU A 77 10.10 0.31 74.91
N ALA A 78 9.45 1.30 75.51
CA ALA A 78 8.06 1.67 75.19
C ALA A 78 7.90 2.12 73.73
N GLN A 79 8.80 2.96 73.20
CA GLN A 79 8.79 3.38 71.80
C GLN A 79 9.02 2.19 70.83
N MET A 80 9.89 1.25 71.17
CA MET A 80 10.04 0.01 70.39
C MET A 80 8.78 -0.85 70.42
N GLN A 81 8.08 -0.94 71.56
CA GLN A 81 6.80 -1.66 71.67
C GLN A 81 5.69 -0.98 70.86
N GLU A 82 5.57 0.34 70.89
CA GLU A 82 4.61 1.06 70.03
C GLU A 82 4.94 0.88 68.55
N GLN A 83 6.22 0.91 68.17
CA GLN A 83 6.66 0.65 66.80
C GLN A 83 6.33 -0.79 66.34
N THR A 84 6.54 -1.81 67.18
CA THR A 84 6.16 -3.19 66.82
C THR A 84 4.65 -3.35 66.69
N LEU A 85 3.85 -2.75 67.57
CA LEU A 85 2.39 -2.77 67.47
C LEU A 85 1.88 -2.03 66.22
N GLN A 86 2.46 -0.88 65.88
CA GLN A 86 2.13 -0.16 64.63
C GLN A 86 2.52 -0.97 63.39
N LEU A 87 3.68 -1.64 63.39
CA LEU A 87 4.10 -2.54 62.31
C LEU A 87 3.18 -3.77 62.18
N GLU A 88 2.68 -4.32 63.29
CA GLU A 88 1.72 -5.43 63.30
C GLU A 88 0.32 -5.00 62.82
N GLN A 89 -0.14 -3.79 63.18
CA GLN A 89 -1.36 -3.23 62.63
C GLN A 89 -1.22 -2.96 61.11
N GLN A 90 -0.09 -2.40 60.67
CA GLN A 90 0.18 -2.21 59.25
C GLN A 90 0.31 -3.53 58.48
N SER A 91 0.87 -4.60 59.07
CA SER A 91 0.97 -5.89 58.39
C SER A 91 -0.40 -6.55 58.23
N LYS A 92 -1.25 -6.52 59.27
CA LYS A 92 -2.64 -6.99 59.21
C LYS A 92 -3.48 -6.20 58.19
N LEU A 93 -3.36 -4.87 58.17
CA LEU A 93 -4.01 -4.04 57.14
C LEU A 93 -3.53 -4.39 55.73
N LYS A 94 -2.22 -4.59 55.52
CA LYS A 94 -1.66 -5.03 54.22
C LYS A 94 -2.14 -6.43 53.82
N GLN A 95 -2.32 -7.35 54.76
CA GLN A 95 -2.90 -8.68 54.50
C GLN A 95 -4.34 -8.58 54.02
N LEU A 96 -5.21 -7.85 54.74
CA LEU A 96 -6.61 -7.65 54.34
C LEU A 96 -6.75 -6.95 52.98
N LEU A 97 -5.93 -5.94 52.72
CA LEU A 97 -5.93 -5.21 51.44
C LEU A 97 -5.44 -6.12 50.28
N ASN A 98 -4.46 -6.99 50.53
CA ASN A 98 -4.04 -8.01 49.56
C ASN A 98 -5.14 -9.06 49.31
N GLU A 99 -5.85 -9.52 50.34
CA GLU A 99 -6.99 -10.43 50.17
C GLU A 99 -8.14 -9.80 49.38
N GLU A 100 -8.49 -8.54 49.63
CA GLU A 100 -9.48 -7.82 48.83
C GLU A 100 -9.04 -7.66 47.36
N ASN A 101 -7.77 -7.33 47.12
CA ASN A 101 -7.25 -7.19 45.76
C ASN A 101 -7.25 -8.53 45.01
N LEU A 102 -6.92 -9.63 45.69
CA LEU A 102 -7.01 -10.98 45.13
C LEU A 102 -8.47 -11.34 44.77
N ARG A 103 -9.43 -11.10 45.68
CA ARG A 103 -10.86 -11.36 45.40
C ARG A 103 -11.36 -10.55 44.21
N LYS A 104 -11.08 -9.24 44.16
CA LYS A 104 -11.43 -8.36 43.02
C LYS A 104 -10.79 -8.82 41.71
N GLN A 105 -9.59 -9.41 41.75
CA GLN A 105 -8.90 -9.96 40.58
C GLN A 105 -9.50 -11.30 40.13
N GLU A 106 -9.96 -12.16 41.06
CA GLU A 106 -10.65 -13.41 40.75
C GLU A 106 -12.08 -13.17 40.22
N GLU A 107 -12.83 -12.26 40.84
CA GLU A 107 -14.16 -11.82 40.42
C GLU A 107 -14.12 -11.29 38.99
N SER A 108 -13.31 -10.25 38.73
CA SER A 108 -13.17 -9.67 37.39
C SER A 108 -12.62 -10.66 36.35
N ALA A 109 -11.73 -11.58 36.73
CA ALA A 109 -11.29 -12.67 35.83
C ALA A 109 -12.43 -13.66 35.51
N SER A 110 -13.37 -13.88 36.43
CA SER A 110 -14.56 -14.71 36.19
C SER A 110 -15.56 -14.01 35.27
N GLU A 111 -15.79 -12.71 35.46
CA GLU A 111 -16.65 -11.88 34.61
C GLU A 111 -16.11 -11.79 33.19
N HIS A 112 -14.80 -11.53 33.01
CA HIS A 112 -14.18 -11.49 31.68
C HIS A 112 -14.31 -12.82 30.95
N ARG A 113 -14.21 -13.96 31.64
CA ARG A 113 -14.45 -15.29 31.03
C ARG A 113 -15.90 -15.44 30.58
N GLN A 114 -16.87 -14.98 31.37
CA GLN A 114 -18.29 -15.03 31.01
C GLN A 114 -18.58 -14.11 29.81
N THR A 115 -18.16 -12.85 29.84
CA THR A 115 -18.33 -11.88 28.75
C THR A 115 -17.66 -12.33 27.45
N VAL A 116 -16.47 -12.96 27.52
CA VAL A 116 -15.82 -13.54 26.32
C VAL A 116 -16.59 -14.75 25.79
N LEU A 117 -17.09 -15.64 26.64
CA LEU A 117 -17.91 -16.78 26.20
C LEU A 117 -19.27 -16.34 25.63
N GLU A 118 -19.89 -15.31 26.20
CA GLU A 118 -21.17 -14.76 25.74
C GLU A 118 -21.02 -13.98 24.42
N SER A 119 -19.97 -13.17 24.27
CA SER A 119 -19.67 -12.49 23.00
C SER A 119 -19.27 -13.47 21.90
N ILE A 120 -18.53 -14.55 22.20
CA ILE A 120 -18.25 -15.64 21.24
C ILE A 120 -19.54 -16.36 20.85
N ARG A 121 -20.42 -16.68 21.80
CA ARG A 121 -21.74 -17.29 21.51
C ARG A 121 -22.60 -16.36 20.64
N THR A 122 -22.68 -15.09 20.98
CA THR A 122 -23.48 -14.08 20.28
C THR A 122 -22.94 -13.81 18.87
N ALA A 123 -21.62 -13.72 18.70
CA ALA A 123 -21.01 -13.68 17.37
C ALA A 123 -21.30 -14.97 16.58
N GLY A 124 -21.23 -16.13 17.23
CA GLY A 124 -21.54 -17.43 16.63
C GLY A 124 -23.00 -17.58 16.19
N THR A 125 -23.97 -17.08 16.98
CA THR A 125 -25.38 -17.10 16.58
C THR A 125 -25.67 -16.08 15.48
N LEU A 126 -25.22 -14.83 15.61
CA LEU A 126 -25.42 -13.79 14.58
C LEU A 126 -24.78 -14.19 13.24
N PHE A 127 -23.55 -14.71 13.25
CA PHE A 127 -22.89 -15.20 12.05
C PHE A 127 -23.55 -16.48 11.52
N GLY A 128 -23.98 -17.37 12.41
CA GLY A 128 -24.71 -18.59 12.07
C GLY A 128 -26.05 -18.33 11.39
N GLU A 129 -26.86 -17.42 11.93
CA GLU A 129 -28.14 -16.99 11.36
C GLU A 129 -27.94 -16.23 10.05
N GLY A 130 -27.01 -15.28 9.99
CA GLY A 130 -26.66 -14.56 8.75
C GLY A 130 -26.19 -15.51 7.64
N PHE A 131 -25.32 -16.47 7.97
CA PHE A 131 -24.85 -17.49 7.02
C PHE A 131 -25.98 -18.46 6.61
N ARG A 132 -26.85 -18.88 7.54
CA ARG A 132 -27.97 -19.77 7.24
C ARG A 132 -29.02 -19.08 6.37
N ALA A 133 -29.32 -17.81 6.63
CA ALA A 133 -30.17 -16.98 5.78
C ALA A 133 -29.56 -16.79 4.38
N PHE A 134 -28.25 -16.53 4.30
CA PHE A 134 -27.53 -16.45 3.02
C PHE A 134 -27.58 -17.77 2.23
N VAL A 135 -27.26 -18.91 2.86
CA VAL A 135 -27.21 -20.23 2.20
C VAL A 135 -28.60 -20.76 1.81
N THR A 136 -29.64 -20.41 2.56
CA THR A 136 -31.03 -20.80 2.26
C THR A 136 -31.59 -19.98 1.08
N ASP A 137 -31.15 -18.73 0.93
CA ASP A 137 -31.51 -17.86 -0.19
C ASP A 137 -30.74 -18.24 -1.45
N ARG A 138 -31.35 -19.10 -2.28
CA ARG A 138 -30.78 -19.59 -3.54
C ARG A 138 -30.38 -18.46 -4.51
N ASP A 139 -31.10 -17.33 -4.49
CA ASP A 139 -30.84 -16.22 -5.41
C ASP A 139 -29.59 -15.44 -4.96
N LYS A 140 -29.42 -15.22 -3.65
CA LYS A 140 -28.17 -14.65 -3.09
C LYS A 140 -26.97 -15.58 -3.29
N VAL A 141 -27.11 -16.89 -3.08
CA VAL A 141 -26.03 -17.85 -3.33
C VAL A 141 -25.64 -17.86 -4.81
N THR A 142 -26.60 -18.02 -5.71
CA THR A 142 -26.31 -18.10 -7.16
C THR A 142 -25.76 -16.78 -7.70
N ALA A 143 -26.28 -15.63 -7.29
CA ALA A 143 -25.71 -14.32 -7.65
C ALA A 143 -24.26 -14.16 -7.15
N THR A 144 -23.95 -14.61 -5.94
CA THR A 144 -22.59 -14.51 -5.38
C THR A 144 -21.60 -15.45 -6.08
N VAL A 145 -22.02 -16.69 -6.37
CA VAL A 145 -21.20 -17.67 -7.12
C VAL A 145 -21.01 -17.22 -8.57
N ALA A 146 -22.05 -16.69 -9.22
CA ALA A 146 -21.96 -16.11 -10.57
C ALA A 146 -21.03 -14.89 -10.58
N GLY A 147 -21.13 -14.00 -9.59
CA GLY A 147 -20.24 -12.85 -9.43
C GLY A 147 -18.77 -13.25 -9.26
N LEU A 148 -18.49 -14.22 -8.39
CA LEU A 148 -17.13 -14.75 -8.17
C LEU A 148 -16.56 -15.44 -9.42
N THR A 149 -17.37 -16.23 -10.14
CA THR A 149 -16.92 -16.86 -11.38
C THR A 149 -16.70 -15.85 -12.51
N LEU A 150 -17.56 -14.84 -12.66
CA LEU A 150 -17.35 -13.71 -13.58
C LEU A 150 -16.07 -12.92 -13.25
N LEU A 151 -15.79 -12.67 -11.98
CA LEU A 151 -14.58 -11.98 -11.54
C LEU A 151 -13.33 -12.82 -11.88
N ALA A 152 -13.35 -14.13 -11.59
CA ALA A 152 -12.27 -15.05 -11.93
C ALA A 152 -12.03 -15.15 -13.45
N VAL A 153 -13.09 -15.29 -14.25
CA VAL A 153 -13.03 -15.29 -15.73
C VAL A 153 -12.54 -13.94 -16.26
N GLY A 154 -12.98 -12.82 -15.68
CA GLY A 154 -12.51 -11.48 -16.02
C GLY A 154 -11.01 -11.29 -15.78
N VAL A 155 -10.51 -11.69 -14.60
CA VAL A 155 -9.07 -11.60 -14.27
C VAL A 155 -8.24 -12.54 -15.14
N TYR A 156 -8.71 -13.76 -15.40
CA TYR A 156 -7.99 -14.73 -16.22
C TYR A 156 -7.92 -14.30 -17.70
N SER A 157 -9.06 -13.87 -18.26
CA SER A 157 -9.13 -13.36 -19.64
C SER A 157 -8.31 -12.07 -19.80
N ALA A 158 -8.37 -11.13 -18.86
CA ALA A 158 -7.57 -9.90 -18.89
C ALA A 158 -6.05 -10.18 -18.87
N LYS A 159 -5.58 -11.12 -18.03
CA LYS A 159 -4.16 -11.53 -18.00
C LYS A 159 -3.69 -12.06 -19.35
N ASN A 160 -4.46 -12.98 -19.95
CA ASN A 160 -4.10 -13.59 -21.24
C ASN A 160 -4.23 -12.59 -22.40
N ALA A 161 -5.28 -11.79 -22.43
CA ALA A 161 -5.51 -10.76 -23.44
C ALA A 161 -4.40 -9.70 -23.44
N THR A 162 -3.89 -9.30 -22.26
CA THR A 162 -2.79 -8.33 -22.14
C THR A 162 -1.52 -8.81 -22.84
N ALA A 163 -1.16 -10.10 -22.69
CA ALA A 163 0.03 -10.67 -23.32
C ALA A 163 -0.06 -10.73 -24.85
N VAL A 164 -1.24 -11.10 -25.40
CA VAL A 164 -1.47 -11.14 -26.85
C VAL A 164 -1.55 -9.73 -27.44
N THR A 165 -2.31 -8.83 -26.79
CA THR A 165 -2.48 -7.44 -27.21
C THR A 165 -1.14 -6.70 -27.18
N GLY A 166 -0.31 -6.92 -26.14
CA GLY A 166 1.04 -6.36 -26.06
C GLY A 166 1.91 -6.75 -27.25
N ARG A 167 1.93 -8.03 -27.65
CA ARG A 167 2.68 -8.49 -28.84
C ARG A 167 2.14 -7.91 -30.15
N PHE A 168 0.82 -7.80 -30.30
CA PHE A 168 0.21 -7.19 -31.48
C PHE A 168 0.52 -5.69 -31.60
N ILE A 169 0.53 -4.97 -30.47
CA ILE A 169 0.95 -3.56 -30.39
C ILE A 169 2.46 -3.42 -30.65
N GLU A 170 3.29 -4.32 -30.12
CA GLU A 170 4.75 -4.35 -30.37
C GLU A 170 5.04 -4.50 -31.88
N ALA A 171 4.41 -5.47 -32.55
CA ALA A 171 4.59 -5.70 -33.99
C ALA A 171 4.11 -4.53 -34.86
N ARG A 172 3.12 -3.76 -34.38
CA ARG A 172 2.46 -2.68 -35.14
C ARG A 172 3.02 -1.28 -34.89
N LEU A 173 3.55 -1.00 -33.68
CA LEU A 173 4.05 0.33 -33.28
C LEU A 173 5.56 0.35 -32.97
N GLY A 174 6.17 -0.80 -32.67
CA GLY A 174 7.58 -0.91 -32.32
C GLY A 174 8.50 -0.99 -33.53
N LYS A 175 9.81 -0.82 -33.27
CA LYS A 175 10.88 -1.25 -34.18
C LYS A 175 11.53 -2.50 -33.58
N PRO A 176 11.69 -3.62 -34.32
CA PRO A 176 12.33 -4.82 -33.80
C PRO A 176 13.84 -4.56 -33.60
N SER A 177 14.43 -5.18 -32.57
CA SER A 177 15.84 -4.99 -32.16
C SER A 177 16.85 -5.27 -33.27
N LEU A 178 16.51 -6.16 -34.21
CA LEU A 178 17.33 -6.59 -35.33
C LEU A 178 17.44 -5.55 -36.47
N VAL A 179 16.69 -4.45 -36.41
CA VAL A 179 16.64 -3.44 -37.47
C VAL A 179 17.40 -2.18 -37.08
N ARG A 180 18.54 -1.97 -37.75
CA ARG A 180 19.42 -0.80 -37.59
C ARG A 180 18.79 0.47 -38.13
N GLU A 181 18.16 0.38 -39.30
CA GLU A 181 17.49 1.49 -40.00
C GLU A 181 16.14 1.06 -40.58
N THR A 182 15.13 1.94 -40.54
CA THR A 182 13.81 1.70 -41.13
C THR A 182 13.21 2.98 -41.74
N SER A 183 12.33 2.81 -42.73
CA SER A 183 11.45 3.88 -43.23
C SER A 183 10.28 4.21 -42.30
N ARG A 184 9.89 3.31 -41.40
CA ARG A 184 8.67 3.48 -40.61
C ARG A 184 8.85 4.52 -39.52
N ILE A 185 7.96 5.52 -39.56
CA ILE A 185 7.79 6.51 -38.50
C ILE A 185 7.36 5.76 -37.23
N THR A 186 8.25 5.67 -36.26
CA THR A 186 7.94 5.07 -34.96
C THR A 186 7.07 6.06 -34.17
N VAL A 187 6.08 5.61 -33.39
CA VAL A 187 5.23 6.54 -32.59
C VAL A 187 6.07 7.42 -31.66
N LEU A 188 7.11 6.86 -31.05
CA LEU A 188 8.07 7.60 -30.20
C LEU A 188 8.91 8.63 -30.98
N GLU A 189 9.17 8.41 -32.27
CA GLU A 189 9.88 9.34 -33.16
C GLU A 189 8.96 10.48 -33.60
N ALA A 190 7.69 10.18 -33.91
CA ALA A 190 6.65 11.17 -34.20
C ALA A 190 6.40 12.12 -33.01
N LEU A 191 6.38 11.59 -31.78
CA LEU A 191 6.23 12.40 -30.56
C LEU A 191 7.46 13.25 -30.25
N ARG A 192 8.69 12.75 -30.50
CA ARG A 192 9.92 13.53 -30.27
C ARG A 192 10.22 14.58 -31.34
N HIS A 193 9.91 14.30 -32.60
CA HIS A 193 10.28 15.15 -33.74
C HIS A 193 9.12 15.40 -34.71
N PRO A 194 7.97 15.94 -34.24
CA PRO A 194 6.76 16.10 -35.07
C PRO A 194 7.00 16.95 -36.32
N ILE A 195 7.83 17.99 -36.23
CA ILE A 195 8.18 18.89 -37.34
C ILE A 195 9.03 18.18 -38.42
N GLN A 196 9.93 17.27 -38.02
CA GLN A 196 10.72 16.50 -38.98
C GLN A 196 9.88 15.42 -39.66
N VAL A 197 9.00 14.77 -38.89
CA VAL A 197 8.10 13.72 -39.38
C VAL A 197 7.06 14.29 -40.35
N SER A 198 6.42 15.43 -40.04
CA SER A 198 5.48 16.08 -40.96
C SER A 198 6.16 16.53 -42.27
N ARG A 199 7.36 17.12 -42.18
CA ARG A 199 8.16 17.49 -43.36
C ARG A 199 8.57 16.27 -44.19
N ARG A 200 8.98 15.17 -43.56
CA ARG A 200 9.27 13.88 -44.23
C ARG A 200 8.02 13.27 -44.90
N LEU A 201 6.83 13.47 -44.33
CA LEU A 201 5.56 12.99 -44.90
C LEU A 201 5.09 13.82 -46.11
N LEU A 202 5.44 15.11 -46.15
CA LEU A 202 5.08 16.05 -47.23
C LEU A 202 6.08 16.05 -48.41
N SER A 203 7.31 15.62 -48.20
CA SER A 203 8.30 15.45 -49.28
C SER A 203 7.85 14.41 -50.31
N ARG A 204 7.86 14.77 -51.59
CA ARG A 204 7.62 13.82 -52.69
C ARG A 204 8.81 12.86 -52.86
N PRO A 205 8.59 11.61 -53.33
CA PRO A 205 9.68 10.70 -53.64
C PRO A 205 10.53 11.23 -54.79
N GLN A 206 11.84 11.27 -54.58
CA GLN A 206 12.87 11.57 -55.58
C GLN A 206 13.10 10.38 -56.52
N ASP A 207 13.81 10.59 -57.63
CA ASP A 207 14.00 9.57 -58.66
C ASP A 207 14.93 8.43 -58.17
N VAL A 208 14.76 7.22 -58.71
CA VAL A 208 15.52 6.00 -58.38
C VAL A 208 17.04 6.22 -58.47
N LEU A 209 17.45 7.01 -59.47
CA LEU A 209 18.82 7.12 -59.96
C LEU A 209 19.43 8.51 -59.73
N GLU A 210 18.68 9.46 -59.17
CA GLU A 210 19.16 10.82 -58.88
C GLU A 210 20.34 10.73 -57.89
N GLY A 211 21.56 10.97 -58.36
CA GLY A 211 22.78 10.72 -57.58
C GLY A 211 23.10 9.23 -57.35
N VAL A 212 22.90 8.36 -58.34
CA VAL A 212 23.53 7.03 -58.43
C VAL A 212 24.16 6.86 -59.81
N VAL A 213 25.48 6.94 -59.89
CA VAL A 213 26.20 6.67 -61.15
C VAL A 213 26.28 5.16 -61.36
N LEU A 214 25.73 4.67 -62.48
CA LEU A 214 25.75 3.27 -62.91
C LEU A 214 26.29 3.18 -64.35
N SER A 215 26.74 2.00 -64.77
CA SER A 215 26.95 1.73 -66.20
C SER A 215 25.58 1.55 -66.90
N PRO A 216 25.41 1.95 -68.18
CA PRO A 216 24.10 1.93 -68.84
C PRO A 216 23.40 0.56 -68.84
N SER A 217 24.16 -0.52 -68.97
CA SER A 217 23.64 -1.90 -68.94
C SER A 217 23.20 -2.37 -67.54
N LEU A 218 23.81 -1.83 -66.48
CA LEU A 218 23.38 -2.04 -65.10
C LEU A 218 22.18 -1.15 -64.77
N GLU A 219 22.18 0.10 -65.25
CA GLU A 219 21.09 1.05 -65.07
C GLU A 219 19.78 0.53 -65.68
N ALA A 220 19.81 0.02 -66.93
CA ALA A 220 18.64 -0.58 -67.57
C ALA A 220 18.07 -1.73 -66.71
N ARG A 221 18.92 -2.69 -66.30
CA ARG A 221 18.52 -3.81 -65.45
C ARG A 221 17.95 -3.37 -64.09
N VAL A 222 18.53 -2.32 -63.50
CA VAL A 222 18.06 -1.69 -62.25
C VAL A 222 16.69 -1.02 -62.46
N ARG A 223 16.50 -0.32 -63.57
CA ARG A 223 15.25 0.35 -63.96
C ARG A 223 14.13 -0.68 -64.19
N ASP A 224 14.42 -1.78 -64.89
CA ASP A 224 13.48 -2.90 -65.09
C ASP A 224 13.05 -3.51 -63.75
N ILE A 225 13.99 -3.73 -62.82
CA ILE A 225 13.71 -4.19 -61.46
C ILE A 225 12.78 -3.21 -60.73
N ALA A 226 13.05 -1.90 -60.80
CA ALA A 226 12.22 -0.88 -60.15
C ALA A 226 10.81 -0.80 -60.74
N ILE A 227 10.68 -0.88 -62.07
CA ILE A 227 9.39 -0.91 -62.78
C ILE A 227 8.61 -2.18 -62.42
N ALA A 228 9.27 -3.35 -62.45
CA ALA A 228 8.66 -4.61 -62.06
C ALA A 228 8.17 -4.59 -60.61
N THR A 229 9.00 -4.13 -59.65
CA THR A 229 8.62 -3.99 -58.24
C THR A 229 7.42 -3.05 -58.05
N ARG A 230 7.40 -1.89 -58.72
CA ARG A 230 6.28 -0.93 -58.67
C ARG A 230 4.98 -1.51 -59.26
N ASN A 231 5.08 -2.27 -60.34
CA ASN A 231 3.94 -2.95 -60.97
C ASN A 231 3.44 -4.12 -60.12
N THR A 232 4.33 -4.93 -59.54
CA THR A 232 3.99 -5.96 -58.55
C THR A 232 3.24 -5.36 -57.37
N LYS A 233 3.70 -4.21 -56.83
CA LYS A 233 2.99 -3.49 -55.77
C LYS A 233 1.58 -3.09 -56.20
N LYS A 234 1.45 -2.36 -57.32
CA LYS A 234 0.17 -1.90 -57.86
C LYS A 234 -0.84 -3.04 -58.07
N ASN A 235 -0.36 -4.19 -58.55
CA ASN A 235 -1.19 -5.34 -58.89
C ASN A 235 -1.30 -6.36 -57.73
N ARG A 236 -0.76 -6.07 -56.54
CA ARG A 236 -0.71 -6.97 -55.36
C ARG A 236 -0.11 -8.35 -55.64
N GLY A 237 0.85 -8.42 -56.57
CA GLY A 237 1.54 -9.66 -56.94
C GLY A 237 2.59 -10.10 -55.91
N LEU A 238 3.19 -11.28 -56.17
CA LEU A 238 4.31 -11.78 -55.37
C LEU A 238 5.61 -11.02 -55.67
N TYR A 239 6.31 -10.59 -54.63
CA TYR A 239 7.63 -9.97 -54.74
C TYR A 239 8.72 -11.01 -55.03
N ARG A 240 9.76 -10.61 -55.76
CA ARG A 240 10.94 -11.44 -56.03
C ARG A 240 12.05 -11.10 -55.04
N HIS A 241 12.75 -12.11 -54.55
CA HIS A 241 13.99 -11.91 -53.76
C HIS A 241 15.14 -11.52 -54.70
N ILE A 242 15.99 -10.59 -54.25
CA ILE A 242 17.10 -10.04 -55.04
C ILE A 242 18.37 -10.09 -54.20
N LEU A 243 19.43 -10.72 -54.74
CA LEU A 243 20.75 -10.74 -54.14
C LEU A 243 21.67 -9.74 -54.86
N LEU A 244 22.24 -8.80 -54.11
CA LEU A 244 23.18 -7.80 -54.60
C LEU A 244 24.60 -8.16 -54.13
N TYR A 245 25.52 -8.45 -55.04
CA TYR A 245 26.89 -8.90 -54.72
C TYR A 245 27.98 -7.97 -55.31
N GLY A 246 29.26 -8.31 -55.11
CA GLY A 246 30.43 -7.55 -55.56
C GLY A 246 31.18 -6.84 -54.41
N PRO A 247 32.25 -6.08 -54.70
CA PRO A 247 33.14 -5.47 -53.70
C PRO A 247 32.45 -4.57 -52.66
N PRO A 248 33.05 -4.33 -51.48
CA PRO A 248 32.55 -3.30 -50.55
C PRO A 248 32.56 -1.91 -51.21
N GLY A 249 31.74 -1.00 -50.70
CA GLY A 249 31.65 0.38 -51.21
C GLY A 249 30.83 0.58 -52.49
N THR A 250 30.52 -0.46 -53.29
CA THR A 250 29.83 -0.33 -54.60
C THR A 250 28.32 -0.02 -54.54
N GLY A 251 27.88 0.81 -53.59
CA GLY A 251 26.51 1.36 -53.56
C GLY A 251 25.36 0.38 -53.28
N LYS A 252 25.59 -0.93 -53.08
CA LYS A 252 24.53 -1.95 -52.89
C LYS A 252 23.43 -1.54 -51.91
N THR A 253 23.81 -1.13 -50.69
CA THR A 253 22.87 -0.72 -49.63
C THR A 253 22.17 0.60 -49.98
N LEU A 254 22.85 1.52 -50.68
CA LEU A 254 22.26 2.77 -51.17
C LEU A 254 21.18 2.49 -52.22
N PHE A 255 21.46 1.58 -53.16
CA PHE A 255 20.50 1.14 -54.16
C PHE A 255 19.27 0.48 -53.52
N ALA A 256 19.46 -0.43 -52.56
CA ALA A 256 18.35 -1.05 -51.84
C ALA A 256 17.44 -0.02 -51.12
N LYS A 257 18.03 1.01 -50.49
CA LYS A 257 17.28 2.14 -49.90
C LYS A 257 16.47 2.90 -50.97
N LYS A 258 17.09 3.31 -52.08
CA LYS A 258 16.41 4.08 -53.15
C LYS A 258 15.33 3.27 -53.87
N LEU A 259 15.57 1.99 -54.14
CA LEU A 259 14.60 1.07 -54.75
C LEU A 259 13.32 0.98 -53.91
N ALA A 260 13.44 0.85 -52.58
CA ALA A 260 12.29 0.82 -51.69
C ALA A 260 11.54 2.16 -51.67
N LEU A 261 12.27 3.27 -51.48
CA LEU A 261 11.69 4.62 -51.41
C LEU A 261 10.91 5.00 -52.67
N HIS A 262 11.48 4.84 -53.87
CA HIS A 262 10.78 5.16 -55.12
C HIS A 262 9.65 4.17 -55.44
N SER A 263 9.75 2.91 -55.04
CA SER A 263 8.64 1.94 -55.13
C SER A 263 7.53 2.23 -54.10
N GLY A 264 7.70 3.22 -53.22
CA GLY A 264 6.78 3.52 -52.12
C GLY A 264 6.64 2.35 -51.13
N MET A 265 7.68 1.53 -50.98
CA MET A 265 7.73 0.41 -50.05
C MET A 265 8.43 0.83 -48.76
N ASP A 266 8.08 0.18 -47.64
CA ASP A 266 8.90 0.27 -46.44
C ASP A 266 10.25 -0.44 -46.65
N TYR A 267 11.31 0.07 -46.02
CA TYR A 267 12.59 -0.62 -45.88
C TYR A 267 12.91 -0.91 -44.41
N ALA A 268 13.68 -1.97 -44.21
CA ALA A 268 14.35 -2.30 -42.96
C ALA A 268 15.73 -2.87 -43.29
N ILE A 269 16.76 -2.48 -42.54
CA ILE A 269 18.14 -2.95 -42.73
C ILE A 269 18.61 -3.64 -41.46
N MET A 270 19.09 -4.86 -41.65
CA MET A 270 19.67 -5.77 -40.66
C MET A 270 21.03 -6.24 -41.19
N THR A 271 22.03 -6.35 -40.32
CA THR A 271 23.33 -6.96 -40.67
C THR A 271 23.39 -8.35 -40.05
N GLY A 272 23.91 -9.36 -40.76
CA GLY A 272 24.01 -10.73 -40.22
C GLY A 272 24.83 -10.81 -38.92
N GLY A 273 25.81 -9.91 -38.75
CA GLY A 273 26.58 -9.73 -37.51
C GLY A 273 25.79 -9.17 -36.33
N ASP A 274 24.59 -8.60 -36.54
CA ASP A 274 23.66 -8.24 -35.45
C ASP A 274 22.92 -9.48 -34.91
N VAL A 275 22.78 -10.54 -35.73
CA VAL A 275 22.00 -11.75 -35.42
C VAL A 275 22.86 -12.82 -34.74
N ALA A 276 24.10 -13.02 -35.21
CA ALA A 276 24.99 -14.06 -34.70
C ALA A 276 25.24 -14.01 -33.17
N PRO A 277 25.39 -12.83 -32.51
CA PRO A 277 25.56 -12.77 -31.06
C PRO A 277 24.33 -13.20 -30.25
N MET A 278 23.13 -13.24 -30.85
CA MET A 278 21.88 -13.54 -30.14
C MET A 278 21.66 -15.03 -29.87
N GLY A 279 22.44 -15.92 -30.49
CA GLY A 279 22.34 -17.37 -30.30
C GLY A 279 20.90 -17.88 -30.45
N ARG A 280 20.35 -18.45 -29.37
CA ARG A 280 18.98 -19.02 -29.33
C ARG A 280 17.87 -17.96 -29.53
N GLU A 281 18.13 -16.69 -29.20
CA GLU A 281 17.15 -15.62 -29.36
C GLU A 281 17.09 -15.06 -30.80
N GLY A 282 18.13 -15.30 -31.62
CA GLY A 282 18.20 -14.81 -32.99
C GLY A 282 17.02 -15.29 -33.85
N VAL A 283 16.57 -16.53 -33.67
CA VAL A 283 15.39 -17.08 -34.35
C VAL A 283 14.11 -16.30 -33.97
N THR A 284 13.92 -16.03 -32.68
CA THR A 284 12.78 -15.23 -32.17
C THR A 284 12.83 -13.79 -32.70
N ALA A 285 14.01 -13.18 -32.77
CA ALA A 285 14.18 -11.84 -33.33
C ALA A 285 13.91 -11.79 -34.85
N MET A 286 14.30 -12.84 -35.59
CA MET A 286 13.95 -13.00 -37.01
C MET A 286 12.43 -13.15 -37.22
N HIS A 287 11.73 -13.93 -36.39
CA HIS A 287 10.26 -13.99 -36.45
C HIS A 287 9.62 -12.62 -36.17
N LYS A 288 10.02 -11.92 -35.11
CA LYS A 288 9.55 -10.55 -34.83
C LYS A 288 9.79 -9.60 -36.01
N LEU A 289 10.93 -9.72 -36.71
CA LEU A 289 11.22 -8.95 -37.91
C LEU A 289 10.25 -9.28 -39.06
N PHE A 290 9.95 -10.56 -39.31
CA PHE A 290 9.00 -10.95 -40.35
C PHE A 290 7.54 -10.55 -40.03
N ASP A 291 7.10 -10.67 -38.77
CA ASP A 291 5.76 -10.24 -38.33
C ASP A 291 5.59 -8.72 -38.45
N TRP A 292 6.61 -7.98 -38.02
CA TRP A 292 6.69 -6.53 -38.25
C TRP A 292 6.70 -6.20 -39.75
N ALA A 293 7.46 -6.92 -40.58
CA ALA A 293 7.51 -6.69 -42.02
C ALA A 293 6.16 -6.97 -42.71
N ASN A 294 5.45 -8.03 -42.31
CA ASN A 294 4.09 -8.34 -42.77
C ASN A 294 3.06 -7.26 -42.45
N THR A 295 3.31 -6.46 -41.41
CA THR A 295 2.48 -5.29 -41.02
C THR A 295 2.71 -4.05 -41.94
N SER A 296 3.53 -4.19 -42.99
CA SER A 296 3.77 -3.14 -44.00
C SER A 296 2.53 -2.80 -44.84
N ARG A 297 2.49 -1.58 -45.36
CA ARG A 297 1.49 -1.14 -46.35
C ARG A 297 1.80 -1.74 -47.73
N ARG A 298 1.22 -2.93 -47.97
CA ARG A 298 1.19 -3.61 -49.27
C ARG A 298 0.66 -2.71 -50.38
#